data_AF-A0A5T8JAB4-F1
#
_entry.id   AF-A0A5T8JAB4-F1
#
_cell.length_a   1.000
_cell.length_b   1.000
_cell.length_c   1.000
_cell.angle_alpha   90.00
_cell.angle_beta   90.00
_cell.angle_gamma   90.00
#
_symmetry.space_group_name_H-M   'P 1'
#
loop_
_entity.id
_entity.type
_entity.pdbx_description
1 polymer ?
#
loop_
_entity_poly.entity_id
_entity_poly.type
_entity_poly.pdbx_seq_one_letter_code
_entity_poly.pdbx_strand_id
1 'polypeptide(L)'
;SQNATILITWNTASTTYIDPDGIAKAVQQNIAGYINAIAVGQPINIFEVQDIFLSSVSGLVAPSLVSMIDIQVGINGKIVPPATDSSLVYGDTYAYFSTSSSQIQVKQYGSSS
;
A
#
# COMPACT_ATOMS: atom_id res chain seq x y z
N SER A 1 18.43 5.48 6.76
CA SER A 1 17.02 5.19 6.49
C SER A 1 16.91 3.83 5.85
N GLN A 2 15.71 3.27 5.80
CA GLN A 2 15.41 2.05 5.06
C GLN A 2 14.49 2.40 3.91
N ASN A 3 14.84 2.03 2.68
CA ASN A 3 13.98 2.28 1.54
C ASN A 3 12.78 1.33 1.60
N ALA A 4 11.57 1.89 1.66
CA ALA A 4 10.34 1.12 1.70
C ALA A 4 9.63 1.18 0.35
N THR A 5 9.14 0.03 -0.11
CA THR A 5 8.31 -0.13 -1.31
C THR A 5 7.01 -0.78 -0.88
N ILE A 6 5.87 -0.29 -1.37
CA ILE A 6 4.57 -0.90 -1.10
C ILE A 6 4.00 -1.39 -2.42
N LEU A 7 3.61 -2.67 -2.46
CA LEU A 7 2.98 -3.28 -3.62
C LEU A 7 1.55 -3.64 -3.26
N ILE A 8 0.60 -3.05 -3.96
CA ILE A 8 -0.83 -3.26 -3.75
C ILE A 8 -1.40 -3.90 -5.00
N THR A 9 -1.99 -5.08 -4.83
CA THR A 9 -2.84 -5.70 -5.84
C THR A 9 -4.29 -5.57 -5.39
N TRP A 10 -5.14 -4.96 -6.21
CA TRP A 10 -6.53 -4.73 -5.85
C TRP A 10 -7.48 -5.25 -6.92
N ASN A 11 -8.74 -5.48 -6.56
CA ASN A 11 -9.78 -5.76 -7.53
C ASN A 11 -11.13 -5.19 -7.08
N THR A 12 -12.08 -5.14 -8.01
CA THR A 12 -13.43 -4.63 -7.77
C THR A 12 -14.48 -5.51 -8.42
N ALA A 13 -15.65 -5.60 -7.79
CA ALA A 13 -16.86 -6.21 -8.33
C ALA A 13 -17.74 -5.19 -9.09
N SER A 14 -17.27 -3.94 -9.26
CA SER A 14 -17.97 -2.92 -10.04
C SER A 14 -18.20 -3.39 -11.48
N THR A 15 -19.42 -3.21 -11.98
CA THR A 15 -19.77 -3.44 -13.39
C THR A 15 -19.41 -2.26 -14.30
N THR A 16 -19.10 -1.10 -13.70
CA THR A 16 -18.62 0.09 -14.42
C THR A 16 -17.11 0.07 -14.49
N TYR A 17 -16.57 0.50 -15.63
CA TYR A 17 -15.13 0.66 -15.81
C TYR A 17 -14.55 1.63 -14.79
N ILE A 18 -13.45 1.22 -14.17
CA ILE A 18 -12.65 2.02 -13.25
C ILE A 18 -11.24 2.05 -13.82
N ASP A 19 -10.71 3.27 -14.03
CA ASP A 19 -9.36 3.47 -14.55
C ASP A 19 -8.30 3.09 -13.49
N PRO A 20 -7.48 2.05 -13.73
CA PRO A 20 -6.45 1.63 -12.78
C PRO A 20 -5.37 2.69 -12.52
N ASP A 21 -5.05 3.52 -13.50
CA ASP A 21 -4.07 4.60 -13.33
C ASP A 21 -4.63 5.72 -12.45
N GLY A 22 -5.94 5.99 -12.55
CA GLY A 22 -6.66 6.88 -11.65
C GLY A 22 -6.60 6.40 -10.20
N ILE A 23 -6.81 5.09 -9.99
CA ILE A 23 -6.69 4.46 -8.66
C ILE A 23 -5.27 4.58 -8.11
N ALA A 24 -4.26 4.28 -8.92
CA ALA A 24 -2.86 4.42 -8.50
C ALA A 24 -2.55 5.85 -8.06
N LYS A 25 -2.87 6.85 -8.89
CA LYS A 25 -2.61 8.27 -8.59
C LYS A 25 -3.31 8.75 -7.32
N ALA A 26 -4.54 8.28 -7.05
CA ALA A 26 -5.29 8.66 -5.85
C ALA A 26 -4.62 8.17 -4.55
N VAL A 27 -3.90 7.04 -4.62
CA VAL A 27 -3.39 6.32 -3.45
C VAL A 27 -1.92 6.65 -3.14
N GLN A 28 -1.09 6.76 -4.18
CA GLN A 28 0.37 6.75 -4.06
C GLN A 28 0.93 7.81 -3.09
N GLN A 29 0.43 9.05 -3.17
CA GLN A 29 0.95 10.13 -2.31
C GLN A 29 0.54 9.95 -0.84
N ASN A 30 -0.69 9.48 -0.57
CA ASN A 30 -1.19 9.31 0.79
C ASN A 30 -0.43 8.19 1.53
N ILE A 31 -0.17 7.06 0.85
CA ILE A 31 0.63 5.97 1.42
C ILE A 31 2.08 6.41 1.61
N ALA A 32 2.68 7.10 0.63
CA ALA A 32 4.04 7.62 0.80
C ALA A 32 4.14 8.58 2.00
N GLY A 33 3.12 9.42 2.21
CA GLY A 33 3.00 10.28 3.39
C GLY A 33 2.99 9.49 4.69
N TYR A 34 2.15 8.45 4.78
CA TYR A 34 2.10 7.55 5.92
C TYR A 34 3.46 6.91 6.22
N ILE A 35 4.08 6.26 5.24
CA ILE A 35 5.36 5.55 5.43
C ILE A 35 6.47 6.49 5.92
N ASN A 36 6.56 7.70 5.34
CA ASN A 36 7.56 8.69 5.76
C ASN A 36 7.26 9.33 7.13
N ALA A 37 6.04 9.20 7.64
CA ALA A 37 5.63 9.69 8.96
C ALA A 37 5.82 8.65 10.08
N ILE A 38 6.15 7.40 9.75
CA ILE A 38 6.40 6.35 10.74
C ILE A 38 7.65 6.72 11.57
N ALA A 39 7.48 6.77 12.89
CA ALA A 39 8.57 7.05 13.82
C ALA A 39 9.65 5.95 13.78
N VAL A 40 10.89 6.31 14.14
CA VAL A 40 12.02 5.37 14.20
C VAL A 40 11.66 4.14 15.04
N GLY A 41 11.94 2.96 14.50
CA GLY A 41 11.72 1.67 15.17
C GLY A 41 10.26 1.21 15.23
N GLN A 42 9.30 2.01 14.73
CA GLN A 42 7.90 1.57 14.59
C GLN A 42 7.73 0.76 13.28
N PRO A 43 6.85 -0.26 13.27
CA PRO A 43 6.60 -1.07 12.09
C PRO A 43 5.68 -0.36 11.08
N ILE A 44 5.69 -0.86 9.84
CA ILE A 44 4.66 -0.56 8.85
C ILE A 44 3.43 -1.41 9.17
N ASN A 45 2.26 -0.79 9.32
CA ASN A 45 1.00 -1.48 9.59
C ASN A 45 0.20 -1.64 8.29
N ILE A 46 0.02 -2.89 7.85
CA ILE A 46 -0.73 -3.20 6.62
C ILE A 46 -2.19 -2.76 6.72
N PHE A 47 -2.80 -2.74 7.90
CA PHE A 47 -4.18 -2.25 8.06
C PHE A 47 -4.30 -0.75 7.83
N GLU A 48 -3.31 0.02 8.25
CA GLU A 48 -3.27 1.47 7.98
C GLU A 48 -3.12 1.73 6.48
N VAL A 49 -2.27 0.95 5.80
CA VAL A 49 -2.13 1.00 4.33
C VAL A 49 -3.45 0.66 3.64
N GLN A 50 -4.18 -0.35 4.13
CA GLN A 50 -5.49 -0.75 3.61
C GLN A 50 -6.56 0.33 3.81
N ASP A 51 -6.60 0.97 4.98
CA ASP A 51 -7.55 2.05 5.28
C ASP A 51 -7.27 3.29 4.40
N ILE A 52 -6.00 3.66 4.27
CA ILE A 52 -5.58 4.74 3.36
C ILE A 52 -5.98 4.41 1.93
N PHE A 53 -5.79 3.17 1.46
CA PHE A 53 -6.24 2.76 0.13
C PHE A 53 -7.75 2.98 -0.03
N LEU A 54 -8.57 2.43 0.88
CA LEU A 54 -10.02 2.50 0.80
C LEU A 54 -10.55 3.94 0.86
N SER A 55 -9.99 4.79 1.73
CA SER A 55 -10.40 6.20 1.81
C SER A 55 -9.96 7.00 0.58
N SER A 56 -8.77 6.71 0.02
CA SER A 56 -8.25 7.41 -1.16
C SER A 56 -9.06 7.12 -2.42
N VAL A 57 -9.62 5.91 -2.55
CA VAL A 57 -10.34 5.47 -3.75
C VAL A 57 -11.85 5.62 -3.65
N SER A 58 -12.40 6.05 -2.50
CA SER A 58 -13.84 6.02 -2.24
C SER A 58 -14.68 6.87 -3.21
N GLY A 59 -14.07 7.88 -3.84
CA GLY A 59 -14.69 8.70 -4.89
C GLY A 59 -14.64 8.10 -6.30
N LEU A 60 -13.86 7.03 -6.50
CA LEU A 60 -13.66 6.35 -7.78
C LEU A 60 -14.35 4.98 -7.80
N VAL A 61 -14.32 4.28 -6.68
CA VAL A 61 -14.98 2.99 -6.47
C VAL A 61 -15.60 2.98 -5.08
N ALA A 62 -16.87 2.56 -4.99
CA ALA A 62 -17.51 2.41 -3.70
C ALA A 62 -16.72 1.37 -2.87
N PRO A 63 -16.35 1.64 -1.61
CA PRO A 63 -15.56 0.72 -0.79
C PRO A 63 -16.17 -0.68 -0.69
N SER A 64 -17.51 -0.79 -0.68
CA SER A 64 -18.23 -2.06 -0.66
C SER A 64 -18.08 -2.91 -1.93
N LEU A 65 -17.60 -2.33 -3.03
CA LEU A 65 -17.34 -3.01 -4.29
C LEU A 65 -15.87 -3.41 -4.46
N VAL A 66 -14.97 -2.95 -3.59
CA VAL A 66 -13.59 -3.43 -3.57
C VAL A 66 -13.60 -4.88 -3.10
N SER A 67 -13.23 -5.80 -4.00
CA SER A 67 -13.38 -7.25 -3.77
C SER A 67 -12.08 -7.93 -3.35
N MET A 68 -10.95 -7.24 -3.52
CA MET A 68 -9.63 -7.74 -3.13
C MET A 68 -8.70 -6.56 -2.85
N ILE A 69 -7.90 -6.70 -1.79
CA ILE A 69 -6.72 -5.87 -1.52
C ILE A 69 -5.66 -6.84 -0.97
N ASP A 70 -4.58 -7.02 -1.70
CA ASP A 70 -3.37 -7.73 -1.26
C ASP A 70 -2.23 -6.71 -1.18
N ILE A 71 -1.52 -6.69 -0.05
CA ILE A 71 -0.50 -5.69 0.26
C ILE A 71 0.79 -6.42 0.62
N GLN A 72 1.86 -6.11 -0.10
CA GLN A 72 3.21 -6.57 0.20
C GLN A 72 4.11 -5.37 0.49
N VAL A 73 5.02 -5.56 1.45
CA VAL A 73 5.97 -4.54 1.88
C VAL A 73 7.38 -4.99 1.51
N GLY A 74 8.08 -4.14 0.78
CA GLY A 74 9.50 -4.26 0.49
C GLY A 74 10.32 -3.34 1.40
N ILE A 75 11.40 -3.85 1.98
CA ILE A 75 12.40 -3.08 2.72
C ILE A 75 13.76 -3.34 2.10
N ASN A 76 14.44 -2.27 1.66
CA ASN A 76 15.73 -2.32 0.97
C ASN A 76 15.76 -3.32 -0.20
N GLY A 77 14.68 -3.34 -0.99
CA GLY A 77 14.54 -4.20 -2.16
C GLY A 77 14.17 -5.65 -1.88
N LYS A 78 13.89 -6.04 -0.63
CA LYS A 78 13.43 -7.39 -0.26
C LYS A 78 12.01 -7.35 0.27
N ILE A 79 11.15 -8.26 -0.20
CA ILE A 79 9.83 -8.45 0.40
C ILE A 79 10.01 -8.97 1.83
N VAL A 80 9.41 -8.28 2.79
CA VAL A 80 9.43 -8.64 4.20
C VAL A 80 8.00 -9.01 4.60
N PRO A 81 7.75 -10.26 5.00
CA PRO A 81 6.42 -10.65 5.47
C PRO A 81 6.09 -9.95 6.81
N PRO A 82 4.81 -9.82 7.16
CA PRO A 82 4.44 -9.36 8.48
C PRO A 82 4.92 -10.35 9.55
N ALA A 83 5.06 -9.86 10.78
CA ALA A 83 5.30 -10.71 11.93
C ALA A 83 4.17 -11.76 12.07
N THR A 84 4.51 -12.92 12.62
CA THR A 84 3.54 -14.00 12.86
C THR A 84 2.33 -13.49 13.63
N ASP A 85 1.14 -13.89 13.18
CA ASP A 85 -0.16 -13.51 13.75
C ASP A 85 -0.39 -11.99 13.83
N SER A 86 0.20 -11.24 12.91
CA SER A 86 0.17 -9.77 12.89
C SER A 86 0.11 -9.23 11.46
N SER A 87 -0.22 -7.94 11.35
CA SER A 87 -0.17 -7.15 10.11
C SER A 87 0.94 -6.09 10.14
N LEU A 88 1.89 -6.26 11.06
CA LEU A 88 3.02 -5.36 11.27
C LEU A 88 4.27 -5.90 10.57
N VAL A 89 4.86 -5.08 9.71
CA VAL A 89 6.13 -5.38 9.03
C VAL A 89 7.23 -4.56 9.67
N TYR A 90 8.21 -5.25 10.25
CA TYR A 90 9.32 -4.62 10.96
C TYR A 90 10.52 -4.43 10.04
N GLY A 91 11.20 -3.30 10.24
CA GLY A 91 12.54 -3.05 9.71
C GLY A 91 13.58 -3.03 10.84
N ASP A 92 14.68 -2.36 10.58
CA ASP A 92 15.69 -2.00 11.58
C ASP A 92 15.11 -1.10 12.69
N THR A 93 15.31 -1.51 13.94
CA THR A 93 14.82 -0.85 15.16
C THR A 93 15.37 0.57 15.35
N TYR A 94 16.52 0.91 14.75
CA TYR A 94 17.19 2.19 14.91
C TYR A 94 17.12 3.09 13.68
N ALA A 95 16.37 2.68 12.64
CA ALA A 95 16.22 3.46 11.42
C ALA A 95 14.75 3.82 11.15
N TYR A 96 14.55 4.95 10.49
CA TYR A 96 13.26 5.34 9.91
C TYR A 96 13.09 4.74 8.50
N PHE A 97 11.84 4.62 8.05
CA PHE A 97 11.50 4.30 6.67
C PHE A 97 11.49 5.54 5.79
N SER A 98 11.91 5.38 4.54
CA SER A 98 11.86 6.43 3.53
C SER A 98 11.31 5.90 2.22
N THR A 99 10.37 6.61 1.60
CA THR A 99 9.75 6.22 0.33
C THR A 99 9.32 7.44 -0.49
N SER A 100 8.91 7.20 -1.74
CA SER A 100 8.30 8.19 -2.64
C SER A 100 7.06 7.58 -3.29
N SER A 101 6.19 8.42 -3.87
CA SER A 101 5.00 7.95 -4.61
C SER A 101 5.33 6.92 -5.69
N SER A 102 6.49 7.06 -6.35
CA SER A 102 6.99 6.11 -7.36
C SER A 102 7.37 4.73 -6.81
N GLN A 103 7.56 4.60 -5.50
CA GLN A 103 7.82 3.33 -4.81
C GLN A 103 6.53 2.68 -4.29
N ILE A 104 5.38 3.31 -4.50
CA ILE A 104 4.07 2.76 -4.21
C ILE A 104 3.49 2.24 -5.53
N GLN A 105 3.53 0.92 -5.69
CA GLN A 105 3.01 0.24 -6.88
C GLN A 105 1.59 -0.23 -6.60
N VAL A 106 0.65 0.19 -7.43
CA VAL A 106 -0.76 -0.17 -7.31
C VAL A 106 -1.18 -0.78 -8.64
N LYS A 107 -1.59 -2.05 -8.63
CA LYS A 107 -1.99 -2.79 -9.84
C LYS A 107 -3.34 -3.46 -9.63
N GLN A 108 -4.16 -3.45 -10.66
CA GLN A 108 -5.38 -4.23 -10.64
C GLN A 108 -5.05 -5.70 -10.89
N TYR A 109 -5.72 -6.60 -10.18
CA TYR A 109 -5.58 -8.04 -10.34
C TYR A 109 -5.89 -8.46 -11.77
N GLY A 110 -5.03 -9.29 -12.36
CA GLY A 110 -5.19 -9.78 -13.73
C GLY A 110 -4.77 -8.80 -14.82
N SER A 111 -4.37 -7.57 -14.48
CA SER A 111 -3.76 -6.65 -15.44
C SER A 111 -2.28 -6.99 -15.65
N SER A 112 -1.92 -7.45 -16.85
CA SER A 112 -0.51 -7.57 -17.25
C SER A 112 0.10 -6.18 -17.43
N SER A 113 1.33 -6.01 -16.94
CA SER A 113 2.15 -4.81 -17.14
C SER A 113 2.65 -4.70 -18.57
#